data_AF-A0A972V785-F1
#
_entry.id   AF-A0A972V785-F1
#
_cell.length_a   1.000
_cell.length_b   1.000
_cell.length_c   1.000
_cell.angle_alpha   90.00
_cell.angle_beta   90.00
_cell.angle_gamma   90.00
#
_symmetry.space_group_name_H-M   'P 1'
#
loop_
_entity.id
_entity.type
_entity.pdbx_description
1 polymer ?
#
loop_
_entity_poly.entity_id
_entity_poly.type
_entity_poly.pdbx_seq_one_letter_code
_entity_poly.pdbx_strand_id
1 'polypeptide(L)'
;MKRKDEQKILARAPRVGHGNNRTRAKVAVLGGALAMLLSLAPNAAFAQNRALQVYPRPELKRGETVLGRSRPELDAAGIRVGGFLVFPELLVEEQFTDNVFAAKHNKRSDQITVVQPRLSIRSNWNRHAIGFASRANVGIHAEETKEDYQNHRHFVNGRVDLARDAVINTWVQYASLHQLRGSADDSGGVEPTEYDILTGGGDIRKELGRFNFSLVLPWRPNRDYKL
;
A
#
# COMPACT_ATOMS: atom_id res chain seq x y z
N MET A 1 52.50 -71.94 -8.68
CA MET A 1 53.88 -71.80 -9.22
C MET A 1 54.03 -70.38 -9.77
N LYS A 2 54.96 -69.55 -9.25
CA LYS A 2 55.27 -68.13 -9.63
C LYS A 2 54.09 -67.12 -9.45
N ARG A 3 54.09 -66.05 -8.61
CA ARG A 3 54.99 -64.87 -8.42
C ARG A 3 55.27 -64.18 -9.78
N LYS A 4 54.91 -62.92 -10.08
CA LYS A 4 55.00 -61.59 -9.42
C LYS A 4 53.94 -60.63 -10.07
N ASP A 5 53.60 -59.39 -9.69
CA ASP A 5 53.89 -58.45 -8.55
C ASP A 5 52.88 -57.25 -8.56
N GLU A 6 53.09 -56.26 -7.67
CA GLU A 6 52.80 -54.78 -7.71
C GLU A 6 51.72 -54.19 -8.67
N GLN A 7 50.85 -53.25 -8.26
CA GLN A 7 51.13 -52.04 -7.45
C GLN A 7 50.05 -51.65 -6.42
N LYS A 8 50.49 -50.90 -5.40
CA LYS A 8 49.65 -50.15 -4.46
C LYS A 8 49.02 -48.92 -5.13
N ILE A 9 47.73 -48.67 -4.91
CA ILE A 9 47.18 -47.31 -4.93
C ILE A 9 46.50 -47.04 -3.58
N LEU A 10 47.21 -46.29 -2.73
CA LEU A 10 46.73 -45.72 -1.47
C LEU A 10 46.35 -44.26 -1.69
N ALA A 11 45.04 -43.96 -1.81
CA ALA A 11 44.45 -42.63 -1.66
C ALA A 11 42.92 -42.75 -1.79
N ARG A 12 42.07 -41.99 -1.11
CA ARG A 12 42.21 -41.09 0.05
C ARG A 12 40.80 -40.98 0.64
N ALA A 13 40.63 -40.93 1.96
CA ALA A 13 39.33 -40.55 2.52
C ALA A 13 38.94 -39.12 2.05
N PRO A 14 37.66 -38.83 1.76
CA PRO A 14 37.23 -37.46 1.50
C PRO A 14 37.49 -36.63 2.77
N ARG A 15 38.34 -35.61 2.62
CA ARG A 15 38.74 -34.75 3.74
C ARG A 15 37.55 -33.92 4.20
N VAL A 16 37.34 -33.86 5.51
CA VAL A 16 36.54 -32.80 6.14
C VAL A 16 37.22 -31.47 5.86
N GLY A 17 36.73 -30.76 4.86
CA GLY A 17 37.20 -29.42 4.51
C GLY A 17 36.71 -28.42 5.53
N HIS A 18 37.58 -27.99 6.46
CA HIS A 18 37.39 -26.74 7.19
C HIS A 18 37.51 -25.56 6.21
N GLY A 19 36.42 -25.29 5.48
CA GLY A 19 36.26 -24.08 4.69
C GLY A 19 35.97 -22.91 5.61
N ASN A 20 36.97 -22.06 5.86
CA ASN A 20 36.85 -20.90 6.74
C ASN A 20 35.62 -20.07 6.41
N ASN A 21 34.79 -19.82 7.43
CA ASN A 21 33.75 -18.79 7.40
C ASN A 21 34.40 -17.42 7.14
N ARG A 22 34.44 -17.03 5.87
CA ARG A 22 34.60 -15.65 5.43
C ARG A 22 33.40 -15.28 4.60
N THR A 23 32.24 -15.35 5.24
CA THR A 23 31.06 -14.57 4.86
C THR A 23 31.54 -13.13 4.73
N ARG A 24 31.78 -12.68 3.51
CA ARG A 24 31.96 -11.25 3.24
C ARG A 24 30.59 -10.64 3.47
N ALA A 25 30.36 -10.21 4.70
CA ALA A 25 29.30 -9.28 5.01
C ALA A 25 29.53 -8.06 4.11
N LYS A 26 28.79 -8.01 3.00
CA LYS A 26 28.53 -6.75 2.33
C LYS A 26 27.65 -5.99 3.32
N VAL A 27 28.31 -5.20 4.16
CA VAL A 27 27.67 -4.12 4.90
C VAL A 27 27.16 -3.17 3.82
N ALA A 28 25.94 -3.42 3.35
CA ALA A 28 25.18 -2.50 2.54
C ALA A 28 24.89 -1.31 3.45
N VAL A 29 25.64 -0.24 3.23
CA VAL A 29 25.63 0.97 4.04
C VAL A 29 24.20 1.48 4.17
N LEU A 30 23.69 1.54 5.39
CA LEU A 30 22.58 2.40 5.77
C LEU A 30 22.96 3.84 5.41
N GLY A 31 22.53 4.30 4.24
CA GLY A 31 23.01 5.56 3.68
C GLY A 31 22.15 6.08 2.53
N GLY A 32 21.14 6.90 2.87
CA GLY A 32 20.59 7.89 1.94
C GLY A 32 19.40 7.47 1.07
N ALA A 33 18.22 7.27 1.69
CA ALA A 33 16.94 7.34 0.96
C ALA A 33 15.74 7.86 1.81
N LEU A 34 15.92 8.26 3.07
CA LEU A 34 14.85 8.80 3.93
C LEU A 34 14.90 10.33 4.11
N ALA A 35 15.53 11.04 3.17
CA ALA A 35 15.66 12.49 3.20
C ALA A 35 15.34 13.11 1.83
N MET A 36 14.11 13.63 1.71
CA MET A 36 13.62 14.71 0.81
C MET A 36 12.21 14.41 0.27
N LEU A 37 11.18 14.74 1.07
CA LEU A 37 9.83 15.07 0.56
C LEU A 37 9.05 15.95 1.55
N LEU A 38 9.75 16.90 2.18
CA LEU A 38 9.22 17.89 3.13
C LEU A 38 9.72 19.30 2.73
N SER A 39 9.29 19.76 1.56
CA SER A 39 9.59 21.13 1.09
C SER A 39 8.50 21.70 0.15
N LEU A 40 7.24 21.67 0.61
CA LEU A 40 6.26 22.70 0.22
C LEU A 40 5.88 23.52 1.46
N ALA A 41 6.79 24.43 1.83
CA ALA A 41 6.50 25.52 2.74
C ALA A 41 6.59 26.85 1.96
N PRO A 42 5.48 27.35 1.37
CA PRO A 42 5.29 28.78 1.30
C PRO A 42 5.03 29.27 2.73
N ASN A 43 5.70 30.35 3.15
CA ASN A 43 5.54 30.94 4.47
C ASN A 43 4.13 31.53 4.67
N ALA A 44 3.17 30.68 5.04
CA ALA A 44 1.88 31.12 5.55
C ALA A 44 2.03 31.46 7.04
N ALA A 45 2.16 32.74 7.35
CA ALA A 45 2.19 33.22 8.74
C ALA A 45 0.92 32.74 9.47
N PHE A 46 1.09 31.93 10.52
CA PHE A 46 -0.01 31.43 11.33
C PHE A 46 -0.62 32.55 12.20
N ALA A 47 -1.47 33.38 11.61
CA ALA A 47 -2.39 34.23 12.35
C ALA A 47 -3.42 33.34 13.07
N GLN A 48 -3.17 33.06 14.36
CA GLN A 48 -4.04 32.24 15.21
C GLN A 48 -5.34 32.97 15.59
N ASN A 49 -6.19 33.28 14.59
CA ASN A 49 -7.58 33.64 14.86
C ASN A 49 -8.38 32.38 15.23
N ARG A 50 -8.15 31.87 16.44
CA ARG A 50 -9.03 30.91 17.11
C ARG A 50 -10.36 31.60 17.46
N ALA A 51 -11.24 31.72 16.48
CA ALA A 51 -12.66 31.69 16.78
C ALA A 51 -12.94 30.30 17.39
N LEU A 52 -13.47 30.27 18.61
CA LEU A 52 -13.88 29.03 19.27
C LEU A 52 -15.07 28.45 18.48
N GLN A 53 -14.80 27.54 17.55
CA GLN A 53 -15.84 26.72 16.96
C GLN A 53 -16.41 25.83 18.06
N VAL A 54 -17.59 26.23 18.57
CA VAL A 54 -18.38 25.42 19.47
C VAL A 54 -18.91 24.25 18.65
N TYR A 55 -18.16 23.14 18.62
CA TYR A 55 -18.67 21.88 18.11
C TYR A 55 -19.91 21.51 18.93
N PRO A 56 -21.10 21.36 18.31
CA PRO A 56 -22.26 20.88 19.04
C PRO A 56 -21.92 19.48 19.57
N ARG A 57 -22.02 19.31 20.90
CA ARG A 57 -21.73 18.03 21.55
C ARG A 57 -22.60 16.95 20.87
N PRO A 58 -22.01 15.87 20.32
CA PRO A 58 -22.79 14.80 19.70
C PRO A 58 -23.84 14.28 20.69
N GLU A 59 -25.09 14.25 20.25
CA GLU A 59 -26.19 13.74 21.06
C GLU A 59 -25.97 12.24 21.29
N LEU A 60 -25.73 11.87 22.56
CA LEU A 60 -25.36 10.51 22.92
C LEU A 60 -26.54 9.56 22.69
N LYS A 61 -26.46 8.74 21.64
CA LYS A 61 -27.46 7.71 21.40
C LYS A 61 -27.37 6.63 22.47
N ARG A 62 -28.50 6.32 23.11
CA ARG A 62 -28.58 5.31 24.18
C ARG A 62 -28.12 3.95 23.64
N GLY A 63 -27.02 3.43 24.18
CA GLY A 63 -26.43 2.14 23.78
C GLY A 63 -25.03 2.24 23.15
N GLU A 64 -24.56 3.45 22.83
CA GLU A 64 -23.21 3.67 22.28
C GLU A 64 -22.12 3.52 23.36
N THR A 65 -21.21 2.56 23.20
CA THR A 65 -20.09 2.34 24.14
C THR A 65 -18.95 3.33 23.90
N VAL A 66 -18.04 3.48 24.87
CA VAL A 66 -16.86 4.36 24.77
C VAL A 66 -15.90 3.97 23.63
N LEU A 67 -15.99 2.72 23.15
CA LEU A 67 -15.28 2.20 21.98
C LEU A 67 -16.05 2.38 20.67
N GLY A 68 -17.39 2.49 20.71
CA GLY A 68 -18.24 2.72 19.53
C GLY A 68 -18.39 4.18 19.14
N ARG A 69 -18.04 5.12 20.03
CA ARG A 69 -18.13 6.56 19.77
C ARG A 69 -17.12 7.00 18.70
N SER A 70 -17.62 7.56 17.59
CA SER A 70 -16.80 8.38 16.69
C SER A 70 -16.28 9.60 17.47
N ARG A 71 -14.96 9.76 17.56
CA ARG A 71 -14.29 10.82 18.33
C ARG A 71 -13.82 11.91 17.37
N PRO A 72 -14.59 13.01 17.17
CA PRO A 72 -14.24 14.03 16.18
C PRO A 72 -12.99 14.83 16.59
N GLU A 73 -12.58 14.70 17.85
CA GLU A 73 -11.34 15.23 18.41
C GLU A 73 -10.08 14.38 18.08
N LEU A 74 -10.25 13.16 17.54
CA LEU A 74 -9.16 12.33 16.99
C LEU A 74 -9.17 12.28 15.46
N ASP A 75 -10.30 12.56 14.82
CA ASP A 75 -10.37 12.71 13.36
C ASP A 75 -9.50 13.91 12.94
N ALA A 76 -8.47 13.66 12.13
CA ALA A 76 -7.57 14.70 11.67
C ALA A 76 -8.35 15.78 10.89
N ALA A 77 -8.33 17.03 11.39
CA ALA A 77 -9.19 18.14 10.94
C ALA A 77 -9.03 18.58 9.46
N GLY A 78 -8.13 17.94 8.71
CA GLY A 78 -7.83 18.24 7.30
C GLY A 78 -6.97 19.49 7.13
N ILE A 79 -5.84 19.35 6.46
CA ILE A 79 -4.96 20.47 6.12
C ILE A 79 -5.57 21.21 4.92
N ARG A 80 -5.99 22.46 5.11
CA ARG A 80 -6.47 23.30 4.01
C ARG A 80 -5.30 23.88 3.23
N VAL A 81 -5.20 23.55 1.95
CA VAL A 81 -4.18 24.05 1.02
C VAL A 81 -4.88 24.69 -0.17
N GLY A 82 -5.10 26.00 -0.10
CA GLY A 82 -5.85 26.76 -1.10
C GLY A 82 -7.26 26.17 -1.32
N GLY A 83 -7.54 25.77 -2.56
CA GLY A 83 -8.80 25.13 -2.94
C GLY A 83 -8.94 23.65 -2.56
N PHE A 84 -8.10 23.10 -1.68
CA PHE A 84 -8.09 21.68 -1.32
C PHE A 84 -8.07 21.41 0.19
N LEU A 85 -8.57 20.25 0.58
CA LEU A 85 -8.44 19.61 1.88
C LEU A 85 -7.57 18.36 1.73
N VAL A 86 -6.50 18.28 2.52
CA VAL A 86 -5.51 17.21 2.50
C VAL A 86 -5.53 16.46 3.83
N PHE A 87 -5.66 15.13 3.77
CA PHE A 87 -5.73 14.22 4.91
C PHE A 87 -4.59 13.20 4.78
N PRO A 88 -3.40 13.50 5.31
CA PRO A 88 -2.33 12.53 5.45
C PRO A 88 -2.57 11.65 6.69
N GLU A 89 -2.24 10.37 6.59
CA GLU A 89 -2.31 9.40 7.67
C GLU A 89 -1.12 8.44 7.51
N LEU A 90 -0.52 8.03 8.62
CA LEU A 90 0.54 7.03 8.65
C LEU A 90 0.23 6.06 9.78
N LEU A 91 0.12 4.78 9.43
CA LEU A 91 0.00 3.69 10.37
C LEU A 91 1.24 2.79 10.24
N VAL A 92 1.77 2.35 11.37
CA VAL A 92 2.86 1.37 11.46
C VAL A 92 2.38 0.26 12.37
N GLU A 93 2.47 -0.98 11.89
CA GLU A 93 2.08 -2.18 12.61
C GLU A 93 3.28 -3.13 12.70
N GLU A 94 3.33 -3.93 13.77
CA GLU A 94 4.25 -5.04 13.91
C GLU A 94 3.43 -6.33 13.88
N GLN A 95 3.80 -7.27 13.01
CA GLN A 95 3.11 -8.53 12.81
C GLN A 95 4.08 -9.69 13.04
N PHE A 96 3.57 -10.85 13.46
CA PHE A 96 4.36 -12.07 13.64
C PHE A 96 3.65 -13.25 12.98
N THR A 97 4.40 -14.08 12.27
CA THR A 97 3.91 -15.31 11.63
C THR A 97 4.77 -16.49 12.02
N ASP A 98 4.15 -17.68 12.19
CA ASP A 98 4.88 -18.93 12.40
C ASP A 98 5.27 -19.62 11.08
N ASN A 99 4.83 -19.09 9.93
CA ASN A 99 4.93 -19.75 8.64
C ASN A 99 4.83 -18.76 7.46
N VAL A 100 5.89 -17.99 7.19
CA VAL A 100 5.93 -16.99 6.10
C VAL A 100 5.52 -17.59 4.74
N PHE A 101 6.07 -18.75 4.39
CA PHE A 101 5.87 -19.42 3.10
C PHE A 101 4.55 -20.20 2.97
N ALA A 102 3.66 -20.15 3.97
CA ALA A 102 2.45 -20.99 4.04
C ALA A 102 2.72 -22.51 3.86
N ALA A 103 3.93 -22.97 4.18
CA ALA A 103 4.40 -24.33 3.90
C ALA A 103 3.78 -25.39 4.84
N LYS A 104 3.59 -26.61 4.34
CA LYS A 104 3.08 -27.76 5.13
C LYS A 104 4.14 -28.36 6.08
N HIS A 105 5.40 -28.27 5.71
CA HIS A 105 6.57 -28.80 6.43
C HIS A 105 7.69 -27.77 6.37
N ASN A 106 8.64 -27.84 7.31
CA ASN A 106 9.77 -26.90 7.41
C ASN A 106 9.32 -25.42 7.45
N LYS A 107 8.28 -25.14 8.25
CA LYS A 107 7.79 -23.78 8.52
C LYS A 107 8.93 -22.87 8.99
N ARG A 108 8.87 -21.60 8.61
CA ARG A 108 9.74 -20.54 9.12
C ARG A 108 8.89 -19.41 9.69
N SER A 109 9.19 -19.03 10.92
CA SER A 109 8.60 -17.87 11.58
C SER A 109 9.34 -16.60 11.19
N ASP A 110 8.65 -15.47 11.22
CA ASP A 110 9.28 -14.15 11.03
C ASP A 110 8.45 -13.05 11.70
N GLN A 111 9.09 -11.91 11.93
CA GLN A 111 8.48 -10.65 12.34
C GLN A 111 8.45 -9.70 11.13
N ILE A 112 7.32 -9.02 10.96
CA ILE A 112 7.06 -8.16 9.80
C ILE A 112 6.67 -6.77 10.29
N THR A 113 7.51 -5.77 10.00
CA THR A 113 7.14 -4.36 10.16
C THR A 113 6.30 -3.95 8.95
N VAL A 114 5.11 -3.42 9.19
CA VAL A 114 4.14 -3.07 8.14
C VAL A 114 3.85 -1.57 8.17
N VAL A 115 4.28 -0.85 7.14
CA VAL A 115 4.14 0.60 7.02
C VAL A 115 3.05 0.95 6.01
N GLN A 116 2.02 1.67 6.48
CA GLN A 116 0.82 1.99 5.71
C GLN A 116 0.60 3.52 5.62
N PRO A 117 1.28 4.22 4.70
CA PRO A 117 1.01 5.62 4.42
C PRO A 117 -0.29 5.75 3.60
N ARG A 118 -1.13 6.72 3.96
CA ARG A 118 -2.37 7.05 3.26
C ARG A 118 -2.45 8.57 3.08
N LEU A 119 -3.00 8.99 1.94
CA LEU A 119 -3.16 10.39 1.57
C LEU A 119 -4.46 10.56 0.82
N SER A 120 -5.38 11.36 1.35
CA SER A 120 -6.57 11.81 0.62
C SER A 120 -6.50 13.31 0.35
N ILE A 121 -6.77 13.73 -0.88
CA ILE A 121 -6.89 15.12 -1.30
C ILE A 121 -8.29 15.31 -1.89
N ARG A 122 -9.01 16.34 -1.45
CA ARG A 122 -10.36 16.66 -1.93
C ARG A 122 -10.45 18.15 -2.26
N SER A 123 -10.95 18.51 -3.42
CA SER A 123 -11.26 19.91 -3.75
C SER A 123 -12.36 20.46 -2.84
N ASN A 124 -12.19 21.70 -2.40
CA ASN A 124 -13.18 22.50 -1.67
C ASN A 124 -13.70 23.61 -2.61
N TRP A 125 -14.19 23.23 -3.79
CA TRP A 125 -14.72 24.12 -4.81
C TRP A 125 -16.26 24.16 -4.76
N ASN A 126 -16.87 25.27 -5.19
CA ASN A 126 -18.31 25.50 -5.05
C ASN A 126 -19.20 24.78 -6.09
N ARG A 127 -18.61 24.16 -7.13
CA ARG A 127 -19.36 23.56 -8.26
C ARG A 127 -18.79 22.20 -8.63
N HIS A 128 -17.66 22.18 -9.33
CA HIS A 128 -16.97 20.97 -9.73
C HIS A 128 -16.26 20.32 -8.53
N ALA A 129 -15.93 19.04 -8.62
CA ALA A 129 -15.10 18.38 -7.62
C ALA A 129 -14.02 17.52 -8.27
N ILE A 130 -12.85 17.45 -7.64
CA ILE A 130 -11.82 16.45 -7.93
C ILE A 130 -11.31 15.88 -6.61
N GLY A 131 -11.13 14.56 -6.58
CA GLY A 131 -10.58 13.80 -5.48
C GLY A 131 -9.37 12.99 -5.95
N PHE A 132 -8.38 12.89 -5.07
CA PHE A 132 -7.27 11.95 -5.19
C PHE A 132 -7.15 11.18 -3.88
N ALA A 133 -6.94 9.88 -3.94
CA ALA A 133 -6.60 9.06 -2.79
C ALA A 133 -5.44 8.12 -3.15
N SER A 134 -4.45 8.06 -2.27
CA SER A 134 -3.32 7.16 -2.33
C SER A 134 -3.24 6.36 -1.04
N ARG A 135 -2.92 5.07 -1.16
CA ARG A 135 -2.56 4.21 -0.03
C ARG A 135 -1.44 3.28 -0.46
N ALA A 136 -0.47 3.06 0.41
CA ALA A 136 0.48 1.96 0.28
C ALA A 136 0.40 1.03 1.50
N ASN A 137 0.93 -0.17 1.33
CA ASN A 137 1.19 -1.13 2.38
C ASN A 137 2.53 -1.80 2.05
N VAL A 138 3.56 -1.47 2.84
CA VAL A 138 4.93 -1.95 2.70
C VAL A 138 5.19 -2.93 3.83
N GLY A 139 5.38 -4.21 3.52
CA GLY A 139 5.77 -5.23 4.49
C GLY A 139 7.27 -5.49 4.41
N ILE A 140 7.95 -5.38 5.55
CA ILE A 140 9.39 -5.56 5.70
C ILE A 140 9.62 -6.72 6.67
N HIS A 141 10.19 -7.81 6.18
CA HIS A 141 10.51 -9.03 6.92
C HIS A 141 11.84 -8.88 7.67
N ALA A 142 11.91 -9.36 8.90
CA ALA A 142 13.14 -9.28 9.70
C ALA A 142 14.17 -10.33 9.27
N GLU A 143 13.74 -11.53 8.86
CA GLU A 143 14.61 -12.62 8.42
C GLU A 143 14.45 -12.95 6.93
N GLU A 144 13.22 -13.12 6.43
CA GLU A 144 12.92 -13.56 5.07
C GLU A 144 12.71 -12.37 4.10
N THR A 145 13.71 -11.48 3.99
CA THR A 145 13.65 -10.22 3.19
C THR A 145 13.32 -10.39 1.69
N LYS A 146 13.25 -11.62 1.18
CA LYS A 146 12.75 -11.92 -0.18
C LYS A 146 11.22 -11.89 -0.29
N GLU A 147 10.54 -11.95 0.85
CA GLU A 147 9.10 -11.90 0.99
C GLU A 147 8.60 -10.46 1.21
N ASP A 148 9.51 -9.49 1.28
CA ASP A 148 9.21 -8.06 1.30
C ASP A 148 8.28 -7.69 0.14
N TYR A 149 7.29 -6.85 0.44
CA TYR A 149 6.28 -6.46 -0.55
C TYR A 149 5.93 -4.98 -0.48
N GLN A 150 5.64 -4.40 -1.64
CA GLN A 150 5.14 -3.03 -1.76
C GLN A 150 3.81 -2.99 -2.53
N ASN A 151 2.71 -3.06 -1.80
CA ASN A 151 1.38 -2.85 -2.38
C ASN A 151 1.05 -1.36 -2.41
N HIS A 152 0.55 -0.84 -3.53
CA HIS A 152 0.01 0.52 -3.56
C HIS A 152 -1.22 0.65 -4.45
N ARG A 153 -2.05 1.65 -4.14
CA ARG A 153 -3.26 1.97 -4.89
C ARG A 153 -3.46 3.47 -4.93
N HIS A 154 -3.69 3.98 -6.14
CA HIS A 154 -4.00 5.37 -6.42
C HIS A 154 -5.39 5.44 -7.06
N PHE A 155 -6.17 6.43 -6.66
CA PHE A 155 -7.52 6.66 -7.14
C PHE A 155 -7.69 8.14 -7.42
N VAL A 156 -8.23 8.47 -8.60
CA VAL A 156 -8.64 9.81 -8.99
C VAL A 156 -10.12 9.75 -9.32
N ASN A 157 -10.89 10.72 -8.85
CA ASN A 157 -12.28 10.90 -9.25
C ASN A 157 -12.59 12.36 -9.55
N GLY A 158 -13.47 12.61 -10.52
CA GLY A 158 -13.90 13.94 -10.92
C GLY A 158 -15.41 14.03 -11.05
N ARG A 159 -15.95 15.21 -10.75
CA ARG A 159 -17.34 15.63 -11.04
C ARG A 159 -17.31 16.98 -11.73
N VAL A 160 -17.97 17.07 -12.88
CA VAL A 160 -18.12 18.29 -13.67
C VAL A 160 -19.60 18.56 -13.93
N ASP A 161 -20.18 19.45 -13.14
CA ASP A 161 -21.52 20.01 -13.39
C ASP A 161 -21.51 20.92 -14.61
N LEU A 162 -21.92 20.40 -15.77
CA LEU A 162 -21.98 21.13 -17.04
C LEU A 162 -23.06 22.22 -17.00
N ALA A 163 -24.23 21.89 -16.44
CA ALA A 163 -25.38 22.77 -16.29
C ALA A 163 -26.13 22.43 -14.99
N ARG A 164 -27.19 23.17 -14.66
CA ARG A 164 -28.03 22.91 -13.46
C ARG A 164 -28.67 21.52 -13.47
N ASP A 165 -28.84 20.95 -14.66
CA ASP A 165 -29.54 19.71 -14.96
C ASP A 165 -28.60 18.67 -15.62
N ALA A 166 -27.28 18.88 -15.62
CA ALA A 166 -26.33 18.03 -16.33
C ALA A 166 -24.99 17.89 -15.60
N VAL A 167 -24.57 16.66 -15.34
CA VAL A 167 -23.31 16.34 -14.62
C VAL A 167 -22.56 15.19 -15.31
N ILE A 168 -21.24 15.33 -15.41
CA ILE A 168 -20.33 14.22 -15.72
C ILE A 168 -19.63 13.80 -14.43
N ASN A 169 -19.55 12.49 -14.17
CA ASN A 169 -18.65 11.94 -13.15
C ASN A 169 -17.64 11.01 -13.83
N THR A 170 -16.40 10.99 -13.35
CA THR A 170 -15.33 10.12 -13.87
C THR A 170 -14.50 9.57 -12.72
N TRP A 171 -13.87 8.43 -12.93
CA TRP A 171 -12.91 7.86 -11.99
C TRP A 171 -11.88 6.99 -12.70
N VAL A 172 -10.68 6.93 -12.13
CA VAL A 172 -9.58 6.05 -12.54
C VAL A 172 -8.93 5.49 -11.28
N GLN A 173 -8.59 4.20 -11.30
CA GLN A 173 -7.86 3.53 -10.23
C GLN A 173 -6.69 2.75 -10.82
N TYR A 174 -5.49 2.99 -10.30
CA TYR A 174 -4.33 2.14 -10.52
C TYR A 174 -3.99 1.43 -9.21
N ALA A 175 -3.59 0.17 -9.27
CA ALA A 175 -3.02 -0.56 -8.15
C ALA A 175 -1.89 -1.48 -8.64
N SER A 176 -0.78 -1.47 -7.94
CA SER A 176 0.25 -2.50 -8.03
C SER A 176 0.19 -3.33 -6.74
N LEU A 177 0.08 -4.65 -6.88
CA LEU A 177 -0.24 -5.56 -5.79
C LEU A 177 0.58 -6.84 -5.92
N HIS A 178 1.04 -7.40 -4.81
CA HIS A 178 1.56 -8.76 -4.76
C HIS A 178 0.44 -9.79 -4.54
N GLN A 179 0.80 -11.04 -4.78
CA GLN A 179 -0.02 -12.21 -4.61
C GLN A 179 0.31 -12.93 -3.29
N LEU A 180 -0.70 -13.20 -2.48
CA LEU A 180 -0.51 -13.84 -1.18
C LEU A 180 0.02 -15.28 -1.32
N ARG A 181 1.01 -15.63 -0.49
CA ARG A 181 1.52 -16.99 -0.37
C ARG A 181 0.41 -17.98 -0.04
N GLY A 182 0.38 -19.09 -0.77
CA GLY A 182 -0.65 -20.13 -0.62
C GLY A 182 -2.04 -19.76 -1.14
N SER A 183 -2.18 -18.65 -1.90
CA SER A 183 -3.40 -18.40 -2.67
C SER A 183 -3.54 -19.40 -3.83
N ALA A 184 -4.76 -19.65 -4.32
CA ALA A 184 -5.02 -20.66 -5.35
C ALA A 184 -4.29 -20.38 -6.69
N ASP A 185 -3.95 -19.12 -6.93
CA ASP A 185 -3.26 -18.63 -8.12
C ASP A 185 -1.73 -18.54 -7.91
N ASP A 186 -1.19 -18.85 -6.71
CA ASP A 186 0.24 -18.72 -6.35
C ASP A 186 1.09 -19.76 -7.11
N SER A 187 2.11 -19.27 -7.81
CA SER A 187 3.04 -20.07 -8.61
C SER A 187 4.17 -20.72 -7.79
N GLY A 188 4.33 -20.34 -6.52
CA GLY A 188 5.42 -20.80 -5.67
C GLY A 188 6.79 -20.19 -6.03
N GLY A 189 6.78 -18.98 -6.61
CA GLY A 189 7.99 -18.24 -6.99
C GLY A 189 8.94 -17.92 -5.81
N VAL A 190 10.21 -17.64 -6.13
CA VAL A 190 11.26 -17.35 -5.13
C VAL A 190 11.05 -16.00 -4.39
N GLU A 191 10.21 -15.13 -4.95
CA GLU A 191 9.79 -13.82 -4.45
C GLU A 191 8.26 -13.68 -4.72
N PRO A 192 7.52 -12.80 -4.02
CA PRO A 192 6.08 -12.61 -4.24
C PRO A 192 5.74 -12.15 -5.67
N THR A 193 4.79 -12.82 -6.33
CA THR A 193 4.33 -12.42 -7.67
C THR A 193 3.63 -11.06 -7.63
N GLU A 194 4.10 -10.07 -8.40
CA GLU A 194 3.44 -8.78 -8.55
C GLU A 194 2.54 -8.71 -9.79
N TYR A 195 1.44 -7.96 -9.68
CA TYR A 195 0.54 -7.65 -10.79
C TYR A 195 -0.04 -6.24 -10.68
N ASP A 196 -0.28 -5.64 -11.84
CA ASP A 196 -0.88 -4.32 -11.97
C ASP A 196 -2.35 -4.42 -12.40
N ILE A 197 -3.16 -3.51 -11.88
CA ILE A 197 -4.56 -3.29 -12.26
C ILE A 197 -4.78 -1.79 -12.46
N LEU A 198 -4.99 -1.39 -13.70
CA LEU A 198 -5.59 -0.11 -14.04
C LEU A 198 -7.09 -0.33 -14.29
N THR A 199 -7.97 0.55 -13.84
CA THR A 199 -9.43 0.51 -14.11
C THR A 199 -9.98 1.93 -14.16
N GLY A 200 -11.15 2.11 -14.75
CA GLY A 200 -11.78 3.42 -14.78
C GLY A 200 -13.22 3.38 -15.24
N GLY A 201 -13.81 4.56 -15.34
CA GLY A 201 -15.11 4.74 -15.96
C GLY A 201 -15.68 6.12 -15.69
N GLY A 202 -16.92 6.31 -16.14
CA GLY A 202 -17.67 7.52 -15.84
C GLY A 202 -19.14 7.38 -16.13
N ASP A 203 -19.90 8.38 -15.71
CA ASP A 203 -21.31 8.56 -16.06
C ASP A 203 -21.57 9.99 -16.53
N ILE A 204 -22.53 10.13 -17.45
CA ILE A 204 -23.15 11.40 -17.80
C ILE A 204 -24.61 11.30 -17.42
N ARG A 205 -25.09 12.22 -16.58
CA ARG A 205 -26.49 12.33 -16.18
C ARG A 205 -27.08 13.65 -16.64
N LYS A 206 -28.28 13.60 -17.21
CA LYS A 206 -29.03 14.73 -17.74
C LYS A 206 -30.51 14.64 -17.33
N GLU A 207 -30.98 15.65 -16.63
CA GLU A 207 -32.39 15.83 -16.28
C GLU A 207 -33.08 16.71 -17.33
N LEU A 208 -34.29 16.34 -17.74
CA LEU A 208 -35.12 17.05 -18.71
C LEU A 208 -36.57 17.07 -18.21
N GLY A 209 -36.88 18.07 -17.38
CA GLY A 209 -38.19 18.17 -16.71
C GLY A 209 -38.40 17.02 -15.73
N ARG A 210 -39.31 16.10 -16.08
CA ARG A 210 -39.59 14.88 -15.28
C ARG A 210 -38.84 13.63 -15.74
N PHE A 211 -37.99 13.75 -16.77
CA PHE A 211 -37.22 12.64 -17.32
C PHE A 211 -35.76 12.73 -16.87
N ASN A 212 -35.14 11.59 -16.58
CA ASN A 212 -33.74 11.48 -16.21
C ASN A 212 -33.04 10.50 -17.17
N PHE A 213 -31.94 10.93 -17.76
CA PHE A 213 -31.12 10.15 -18.68
C PHE A 213 -29.75 9.94 -18.05
N SER A 214 -29.28 8.68 -18.04
CA SER A 214 -27.97 8.31 -17.51
C SER A 214 -27.25 7.39 -18.49
N LEU A 215 -26.04 7.75 -18.90
CA LEU A 215 -25.12 6.89 -19.64
C LEU A 215 -23.95 6.52 -18.74
N VAL A 216 -23.63 5.23 -18.61
CA VAL A 216 -22.52 4.72 -17.81
C VAL A 216 -21.53 4.01 -18.73
N LEU A 217 -20.25 4.37 -18.63
CA LEU A 217 -19.16 3.82 -19.42
C LEU A 217 -18.12 3.19 -18.46
N PRO A 218 -18.21 1.88 -18.16
CA PRO A 218 -17.20 1.18 -17.38
C PRO A 218 -16.02 0.78 -18.28
N TRP A 219 -14.80 0.84 -17.74
CA TRP A 219 -13.61 0.30 -18.39
C TRP A 219 -12.78 -0.54 -17.42
N ARG A 220 -12.52 -1.78 -17.81
CA ARG A 220 -11.76 -2.78 -17.06
C ARG A 220 -10.84 -3.53 -18.02
N PRO A 221 -9.53 -3.25 -18.06
CA PRO A 221 -8.54 -4.09 -18.72
C PRO A 221 -8.27 -5.36 -17.90
N ASN A 222 -7.42 -6.23 -18.44
CA ASN A 222 -6.94 -7.43 -17.75
C ASN A 222 -5.90 -7.09 -16.67
N ARG A 223 -5.52 -8.09 -15.87
CA ARG A 223 -4.35 -8.00 -14.98
C ARG A 223 -3.09 -8.19 -15.79
N ASP A 224 -2.11 -7.30 -15.60
CA ASP A 224 -0.79 -7.44 -16.18
C ASP A 224 0.17 -7.93 -15.09
N TYR A 225 0.67 -9.17 -15.24
CA TYR A 225 1.62 -9.76 -14.30
C TYR A 225 3.05 -9.30 -14.61
N LYS A 226 3.83 -8.99 -13.58
CA LYS A 226 5.27 -8.77 -13.69
C LYS A 226 5.96 -10.14 -13.58
N LEU A 227 6.79 -10.48 -14.57
CA LEU A 227 7.58 -11.71 -14.67
C LEU A 227 9.07 -11.39 -14.47
#